data_AF-A0A7C7V2F6-F1
#
_entry.id   AF-A0A7C7V2F6-F1
#
_cell.length_a   1.000
_cell.length_b   1.000
_cell.length_c   1.000
_cell.angle_alpha   90.00
_cell.angle_beta   90.00
_cell.angle_gamma   90.00
#
_symmetry.space_group_name_H-M   'P 1'
#
loop_
_entity.id
_entity.type
_entity.pdbx_description
1 polymer ?
#
loop_
_entity_poly.entity_id
_entity_poly.type
_entity_poly.pdbx_seq_one_letter_code
_entity_poly.pdbx_strand_id
1 'polypeptide(L)'
;MIEEDLLKLNTWDVRHVRIHDYSVDLLAGRQIPRSLMALEYDDSESKWELVECKVFKEDRYQDVGLADDEELDTTKLNDMKWALDDLKIVDVARKPKGLSATLRQTGQVRIDPQARDSLANRGFYIVPVGDHYELLSSEGEIVVTMKDGVEYVLRFGQIAGGSEASSEGEEQPSDEQKDKPEEEQDDSEESEGLNRYLFV
;
A
#
# COMPACT_ATOMS: atom_id res chain seq x y z
N MET A 1 7.30 -25.25 -0.47
CA MET A 1 7.60 -24.15 -1.40
C MET A 1 6.29 -23.43 -1.64
N ILE A 2 6.23 -22.15 -1.27
CA ILE A 2 5.09 -21.28 -1.52
C ILE A 2 5.29 -20.71 -2.94
N GLU A 3 4.21 -20.55 -3.71
CA GLU A 3 4.25 -19.85 -5.00
C GLU A 3 4.52 -18.36 -4.70
N GLU A 4 5.60 -17.80 -5.23
CA GLU A 4 6.05 -16.43 -4.88
C GLU A 4 5.22 -15.35 -5.58
N ASP A 5 4.65 -15.66 -6.74
CA ASP A 5 3.66 -14.82 -7.44
C ASP A 5 2.25 -15.39 -7.23
N LEU A 6 1.62 -14.95 -6.14
CA LEU A 6 0.24 -15.34 -5.81
C LEU A 6 -0.80 -14.44 -6.45
N LEU A 7 -0.40 -13.25 -6.90
CA LEU A 7 -1.34 -12.29 -7.46
C LEU A 7 -1.65 -12.62 -8.91
N LYS A 8 -0.73 -13.22 -9.66
CA LYS A 8 -0.91 -13.54 -11.09
C LYS A 8 -1.39 -12.31 -11.87
N LEU A 9 -0.93 -11.14 -11.41
CA LEU A 9 -1.26 -9.86 -11.99
C LEU A 9 -0.39 -9.72 -13.22
N ASN A 10 -1.01 -9.71 -14.39
CA ASN A 10 -0.31 -9.39 -15.62
C ASN A 10 -0.33 -7.88 -15.80
N THR A 11 0.82 -7.24 -15.70
CA THR A 11 0.94 -5.78 -15.88
C THR A 11 0.31 -5.28 -17.16
N TRP A 12 0.42 -6.02 -18.27
CA TRP A 12 -0.19 -5.64 -19.54
C TRP A 12 -1.71 -5.53 -19.49
N ASP A 13 -2.35 -6.17 -18.52
CA ASP A 13 -3.80 -6.17 -18.32
C ASP A 13 -4.27 -5.12 -17.32
N VAL A 14 -3.38 -4.31 -16.74
CA VAL A 14 -3.75 -3.18 -15.87
C VAL A 14 -4.53 -2.14 -16.68
N ARG A 15 -5.72 -1.80 -16.21
CA ARG A 15 -6.59 -0.80 -16.83
C ARG A 15 -6.76 0.44 -15.95
N HIS A 16 -6.99 0.26 -14.66
CA HIS A 16 -7.24 1.35 -13.73
C HIS A 16 -6.45 1.13 -12.44
N VAL A 17 -5.87 2.20 -11.92
CA VAL A 17 -5.15 2.19 -10.63
C VAL A 17 -5.71 3.30 -9.77
N ARG A 18 -6.12 2.96 -8.54
CA ARG A 18 -6.46 3.94 -7.52
C ARG A 18 -5.50 3.81 -6.35
N ILE A 19 -4.93 4.94 -5.95
CA ILE A 19 -4.01 5.05 -4.83
C ILE A 19 -4.74 5.80 -3.73
N HIS A 20 -4.93 5.13 -2.61
CA HIS A 20 -5.57 5.68 -1.42
C HIS A 20 -4.49 5.90 -0.37
N ASP A 21 -4.00 7.14 -0.31
CA ASP A 21 -2.99 7.53 0.65
C ASP A 21 -3.65 8.01 1.94
N TYR A 22 -3.50 7.20 2.98
CA TYR A 22 -3.98 7.51 4.31
C TYR A 22 -3.10 6.82 5.35
N SER A 23 -3.22 7.26 6.59
CA SER A 23 -2.77 6.50 7.76
C SER A 23 -3.95 6.24 8.69
N VAL A 24 -3.75 5.63 9.85
CA VAL A 24 -4.83 5.33 10.80
C VAL A 24 -4.51 5.94 12.15
N ASP A 25 -5.47 6.66 12.72
CA ASP A 25 -5.49 7.01 14.12
C ASP A 25 -6.02 5.81 14.92
N LEU A 26 -5.12 5.11 15.61
CA LEU A 26 -5.48 3.92 16.38
C LEU A 26 -6.27 4.25 17.64
N LEU A 27 -6.08 5.45 18.20
CA LEU A 27 -6.78 5.88 19.40
C LEU A 27 -8.22 6.24 19.06
N ALA A 28 -8.42 6.93 17.93
CA ALA A 28 -9.76 7.29 17.45
C ALA A 28 -10.43 6.20 16.60
N GLY A 29 -9.68 5.18 16.15
CA GLY A 29 -10.18 4.07 15.34
C GLY A 29 -10.66 4.51 13.95
N ARG A 30 -10.00 5.50 13.33
CA ARG A 30 -10.41 6.07 12.03
C ARG A 30 -9.22 6.31 11.11
N GLN A 31 -9.49 6.37 9.81
CA GLN A 31 -8.48 6.81 8.84
C GLN A 31 -8.13 8.30 9.03
N ILE A 32 -6.87 8.62 8.79
CA ILE A 32 -6.36 9.97 8.57
C ILE A 32 -6.09 10.09 7.07
N PRO A 33 -7.08 10.57 6.28
CA PRO A 33 -6.92 10.70 4.83
C PRO A 33 -5.86 11.74 4.48
N ARG A 34 -5.05 11.47 3.45
CA ARG A 34 -4.04 12.40 2.91
C ARG A 34 -4.34 12.74 1.46
N SER A 35 -4.41 11.74 0.59
CA SER A 35 -4.75 11.94 -0.81
C SER A 35 -5.43 10.73 -1.44
N LEU A 36 -6.09 10.96 -2.56
CA LEU A 36 -6.66 9.94 -3.41
C LEU A 36 -6.30 10.28 -4.85
N MET A 37 -5.78 9.31 -5.58
CA MET A 37 -5.47 9.45 -7.00
C MET A 37 -6.08 8.27 -7.76
N ALA A 38 -6.67 8.53 -8.92
CA ALA A 38 -7.20 7.54 -9.83
C ALA A 38 -6.64 7.79 -11.24
N LEU A 39 -6.08 6.73 -11.83
CA LEU A 39 -5.41 6.75 -13.12
C LEU A 39 -6.01 5.67 -14.01
N GLU A 40 -6.20 5.97 -15.29
CA GLU A 40 -6.56 5.00 -16.31
C GLU A 40 -5.41 4.86 -17.32
N TYR A 41 -5.16 3.64 -17.76
CA TYR A 41 -4.21 3.36 -18.83
C TYR A 41 -4.97 3.12 -20.13
N ASP A 42 -4.74 3.98 -21.13
CA ASP A 42 -5.27 3.83 -22.47
C ASP A 42 -4.29 3.02 -23.32
N ASP A 43 -4.67 1.79 -23.67
CA ASP A 43 -3.84 0.93 -24.53
C ASP A 43 -3.71 1.45 -25.97
N SER A 44 -4.74 2.12 -26.48
CA SER A 44 -4.78 2.59 -27.87
C SER A 44 -3.81 3.73 -28.11
N GLU A 45 -3.65 4.60 -27.10
CA GLU A 45 -2.69 5.70 -27.11
C GLU A 45 -1.41 5.39 -26.31
N SER A 46 -1.37 4.23 -25.63
CA SER A 46 -0.27 3.79 -24.76
C SER A 46 0.14 4.83 -23.71
N LYS A 47 -0.86 5.49 -23.11
CA LYS A 47 -0.66 6.63 -22.19
C LYS A 47 -1.46 6.47 -20.90
N TRP A 48 -1.00 7.13 -19.85
CA TRP A 48 -1.74 7.30 -18.61
C TRP A 48 -2.62 8.54 -18.68
N GLU A 49 -3.82 8.45 -18.14
CA GLU A 49 -4.76 9.55 -17.98
C GLU A 49 -5.10 9.73 -16.49
N LEU A 50 -5.11 11.00 -16.05
CA LEU A 50 -5.56 11.34 -14.71
C LEU A 50 -7.08 11.42 -14.69
N VAL A 51 -7.72 10.49 -13.98
CA VAL A 51 -9.17 10.45 -13.81
C VAL A 51 -9.60 11.30 -12.62
N GLU A 52 -8.86 11.20 -11.52
CA GLU A 52 -9.16 11.89 -10.27
C GLU A 52 -7.87 12.14 -9.49
N CYS A 53 -7.73 13.32 -8.90
CA CYS A 53 -6.73 13.57 -7.88
C CYS A 53 -7.33 14.51 -6.85
N LYS A 54 -7.27 14.09 -5.59
CA LYS A 54 -7.84 14.79 -4.45
C LYS A 54 -6.83 14.80 -3.32
N VAL A 55 -6.69 15.94 -2.67
CA VAL A 55 -5.88 16.09 -1.46
C VAL A 55 -6.78 16.48 -0.30
N PHE A 56 -6.58 15.86 0.85
CA PHE A 56 -7.35 16.17 2.05
C PHE A 56 -6.74 17.40 2.74
N LYS A 57 -7.47 18.52 2.73
CA LYS A 57 -7.07 19.78 3.36
C LYS A 57 -8.30 20.46 3.96
N GLU A 58 -8.13 21.06 5.14
CA GLU A 58 -9.23 21.74 5.85
C GLU A 58 -10.43 20.83 6.13
N ASP A 59 -10.16 19.59 6.56
CA ASP A 59 -11.18 18.58 6.92
C ASP A 59 -12.11 18.16 5.77
N ARG A 60 -11.65 18.32 4.51
CA ARG A 60 -12.37 17.87 3.31
C ARG A 60 -11.40 17.50 2.19
N TYR A 61 -11.85 16.65 1.26
CA TYR A 61 -11.16 16.46 0.00
C TYR A 61 -11.35 17.67 -0.91
N GLN A 62 -10.26 18.07 -1.56
CA GLN A 62 -10.24 19.12 -2.57
C GLN A 62 -9.67 18.54 -3.85
N ASP A 63 -10.36 18.72 -4.97
CA ASP A 63 -9.88 18.30 -6.29
C ASP A 63 -8.63 19.10 -6.67
N VAL A 64 -7.59 18.38 -7.07
CA VAL A 64 -6.32 18.94 -7.55
C VAL A 64 -6.08 18.35 -8.92
N GLY A 65 -6.54 19.05 -9.96
CA GLY A 65 -6.17 18.72 -11.34
C GLY A 65 -4.70 19.05 -11.62
N LEU A 66 -4.24 18.66 -12.80
CA LEU A 66 -2.95 19.13 -13.33
C LEU A 66 -3.10 20.59 -13.75
N ALA A 67 -2.12 21.43 -13.39
CA ALA A 67 -1.99 22.76 -13.96
C ALA A 67 -1.59 22.71 -15.45
N ASP A 68 -1.69 23.84 -16.16
CA ASP A 68 -1.38 23.92 -17.59
C ASP A 68 0.09 23.55 -17.92
N ASP A 69 0.99 23.68 -16.95
CA ASP A 69 2.41 23.36 -17.04
C ASP A 69 2.82 22.04 -16.35
N GLU A 70 1.85 21.28 -15.83
CA GLU A 70 2.07 20.00 -15.17
C GLU A 70 1.68 18.82 -16.06
N GLU A 71 2.46 17.75 -16.00
CA GLU A 71 2.16 16.49 -16.67
C GLU A 71 2.36 15.31 -15.71
N LEU A 72 1.72 14.18 -16.03
CA LEU A 72 1.96 12.94 -15.30
C LEU A 72 3.39 12.46 -15.53
N ASP A 73 4.08 12.08 -14.45
CA ASP A 73 5.36 11.39 -14.56
C ASP A 73 5.13 9.95 -15.04
N THR A 74 5.06 9.79 -16.36
CA THR A 74 4.83 8.49 -17.00
C THR A 74 5.92 7.47 -16.69
N THR A 75 7.15 7.92 -16.38
CA THR A 75 8.23 7.01 -15.98
C THR A 75 7.87 6.37 -14.64
N LYS A 76 7.49 7.18 -13.64
CA LYS A 76 7.07 6.67 -12.32
C LYS A 76 5.83 5.79 -12.37
N LEU A 77 4.86 6.13 -13.22
CA LEU A 77 3.66 5.32 -13.37
C LEU A 77 3.95 3.96 -14.02
N ASN A 78 4.87 3.92 -14.99
CA ASN A 78 5.31 2.66 -15.57
C ASN A 78 6.16 1.85 -14.59
N ASP A 79 7.06 2.49 -13.82
CA ASP A 79 7.82 1.82 -12.76
C ASP A 79 6.87 1.19 -11.72
N MET A 80 5.80 1.88 -11.32
CA MET A 80 4.77 1.34 -10.45
C MET A 80 4.08 0.13 -11.07
N LYS A 81 3.72 0.21 -12.36
CA LYS A 81 3.13 -0.90 -13.10
C LYS A 81 4.05 -2.13 -13.00
N TRP A 82 5.32 -1.99 -13.35
CA TRP A 82 6.29 -3.09 -13.26
C TRP A 82 6.49 -3.61 -11.83
N ALA A 83 6.52 -2.72 -10.83
CA ALA A 83 6.64 -3.11 -9.43
C ALA A 83 5.45 -3.96 -8.93
N LEU A 84 4.26 -3.82 -9.54
CA LEU A 84 3.11 -4.67 -9.24
C LEU A 84 3.28 -6.10 -9.81
N ASP A 85 3.95 -6.27 -10.95
CA ASP A 85 4.34 -7.58 -11.53
C ASP A 85 5.41 -8.25 -10.67
N ASP A 86 6.41 -7.47 -10.28
CA ASP A 86 7.62 -7.94 -9.59
C ASP A 86 7.39 -8.18 -8.08
N LEU A 87 6.16 -8.08 -7.60
CA LEU A 87 5.84 -8.27 -6.20
C LEU A 87 6.07 -9.73 -5.77
N LYS A 88 7.09 -9.95 -4.96
CA LYS A 88 7.44 -11.28 -4.43
C LYS A 88 6.83 -11.51 -3.05
N ILE A 89 6.04 -12.56 -2.93
CA ILE A 89 5.49 -13.00 -1.66
C ILE A 89 6.43 -14.02 -1.02
N VAL A 90 7.21 -13.56 -0.04
CA VAL A 90 8.21 -14.38 0.66
C VAL A 90 7.60 -15.29 1.74
N ASP A 91 6.46 -14.91 2.33
CA ASP A 91 5.73 -15.72 3.31
C ASP A 91 4.24 -15.41 3.26
N VAL A 92 3.41 -16.38 3.66
CA VAL A 92 1.95 -16.25 3.69
C VAL A 92 1.35 -16.67 5.03
N ALA A 93 0.56 -15.78 5.61
CA ALA A 93 -0.31 -16.07 6.74
C ALA A 93 -1.76 -16.23 6.27
N ARG A 94 -2.44 -17.28 6.76
CA ARG A 94 -3.86 -17.44 6.46
C ARG A 94 -4.69 -16.36 7.15
N LYS A 95 -5.68 -15.82 6.43
CA LYS A 95 -6.68 -14.91 6.99
C LYS A 95 -7.34 -15.55 8.23
N PRO A 96 -7.51 -14.81 9.34
CA PRO A 96 -8.22 -15.33 10.50
C PRO A 96 -9.63 -15.82 10.17
N LYS A 97 -10.03 -16.92 10.81
CA LYS A 97 -11.39 -17.46 10.65
C LYS A 97 -12.42 -16.39 11.04
N GLY A 98 -13.44 -16.25 10.20
CA GLY A 98 -14.51 -15.27 10.42
C GLY A 98 -14.24 -13.88 9.84
N LEU A 99 -13.00 -13.52 9.47
CA LEU A 99 -12.70 -12.18 8.94
C LEU A 99 -13.38 -11.90 7.59
N SER A 100 -13.28 -12.81 6.62
CA SER A 100 -13.92 -12.64 5.31
C SER A 100 -15.45 -12.66 5.37
N ALA A 101 -16.02 -13.42 6.31
CA ALA A 101 -17.47 -13.40 6.55
C ALA A 101 -17.90 -12.10 7.26
N THR A 102 -17.05 -11.55 8.12
CA THR A 102 -17.30 -10.32 8.87
C THR A 102 -17.34 -9.09 7.96
N LEU A 103 -16.36 -8.92 7.06
CA LEU A 103 -16.30 -7.73 6.20
C LEU A 103 -17.48 -7.62 5.23
N ARG A 104 -18.21 -8.71 5.00
CA ARG A 104 -19.41 -8.75 4.14
C ARG A 104 -20.73 -8.61 4.91
N GLN A 105 -20.70 -8.62 6.24
CA GLN A 105 -21.91 -8.62 7.07
C GLN A 105 -22.09 -7.28 7.79
N THR A 106 -23.32 -6.76 7.77
CA THR A 106 -23.77 -5.77 8.75
C THR A 106 -24.03 -6.51 10.08
N GLY A 107 -23.47 -6.02 11.19
CA GLY A 107 -23.61 -6.65 12.52
C GLY A 107 -22.32 -7.11 13.19
N GLN A 108 -22.39 -8.11 14.08
CA GLN A 108 -21.32 -8.45 15.04
C GLN A 108 -20.10 -9.11 14.39
N VAL A 109 -18.93 -8.49 14.51
CA VAL A 109 -17.64 -9.16 14.25
C VAL A 109 -17.36 -10.20 15.32
N ARG A 110 -17.34 -11.47 14.91
CA ARG A 110 -16.79 -12.56 15.73
C ARG A 110 -15.43 -12.96 15.21
N ILE A 111 -14.46 -12.09 15.48
CA ILE A 111 -13.04 -12.41 15.32
C ILE A 111 -12.48 -12.69 16.70
N ASP A 112 -11.62 -13.69 16.79
CA ASP A 112 -10.92 -14.03 18.03
C ASP A 112 -10.02 -12.85 18.47
N PRO A 113 -9.93 -12.51 19.77
CA PRO A 113 -9.05 -11.43 20.23
C PRO A 113 -7.60 -11.57 19.77
N GLN A 114 -7.03 -12.79 19.81
CA GLN A 114 -5.65 -13.02 19.36
C GLN A 114 -5.49 -12.75 17.86
N ALA A 115 -6.52 -13.07 17.08
CA ALA A 115 -6.52 -12.76 15.65
C ALA A 115 -6.59 -11.25 15.39
N ARG A 116 -7.31 -10.48 16.20
CA ARG A 116 -7.32 -9.01 16.10
C ARG A 116 -5.95 -8.42 16.44
N ASP A 117 -5.35 -8.86 17.54
CA ASP A 117 -4.02 -8.40 17.96
C ASP A 117 -2.96 -8.76 16.90
N SER A 118 -3.06 -9.97 16.34
CA SER A 118 -2.22 -10.43 15.25
C SER A 118 -2.34 -9.58 13.99
N LEU A 119 -3.53 -9.08 13.65
CA LEU A 119 -3.74 -8.16 12.53
C LEU A 119 -3.18 -6.77 12.85
N ALA A 120 -3.45 -6.27 14.06
CA ALA A 120 -2.98 -4.97 14.52
C ALA A 120 -1.45 -4.88 14.51
N ASN A 121 -0.76 -5.91 15.02
CA ASN A 121 0.70 -6.01 14.98
C ASN A 121 1.29 -6.05 13.55
N ARG A 122 0.46 -6.33 12.54
CA ARG A 122 0.84 -6.30 11.12
C ARG A 122 0.39 -5.02 10.42
N GLY A 123 -0.27 -4.09 11.12
CA GLY A 123 -0.77 -2.85 10.57
C GLY A 123 -2.18 -2.92 9.99
N PHE A 124 -2.98 -3.92 10.37
CA PHE A 124 -4.36 -4.08 9.88
C PHE A 124 -5.36 -4.00 11.02
N TYR A 125 -6.37 -3.13 10.88
CA TYR A 125 -7.27 -2.78 11.96
C TYR A 125 -8.73 -2.98 11.55
N ILE A 126 -9.50 -3.70 12.35
CA ILE A 126 -10.93 -3.86 12.11
C ILE A 126 -11.66 -2.80 12.92
N VAL A 127 -12.29 -1.84 12.23
CA VAL A 127 -12.98 -0.72 12.88
C VAL A 127 -14.48 -0.76 12.59
N PRO A 128 -15.34 -0.41 13.54
CA PRO A 128 -16.77 -0.25 13.29
C PRO A 128 -17.01 1.04 12.50
N VAL A 129 -17.71 0.93 11.37
CA VAL A 129 -18.16 2.06 10.56
C VAL A 129 -19.67 1.96 10.43
N GLY A 130 -20.38 2.83 11.16
CA GLY A 130 -21.85 2.78 11.21
C GLY A 130 -22.37 1.43 11.73
N ASP A 131 -22.98 0.65 10.83
CA ASP A 131 -23.60 -0.65 11.09
C ASP A 131 -22.78 -1.87 10.62
N HIS A 132 -21.62 -1.63 10.03
CA HIS A 132 -20.71 -2.65 9.52
C HIS A 132 -19.29 -2.44 10.06
N TYR A 133 -18.39 -3.32 9.66
CA TYR A 133 -16.99 -3.24 10.03
C TYR A 133 -16.12 -3.24 8.79
N GLU A 134 -15.10 -2.39 8.82
CA GLU A 134 -14.14 -2.24 7.74
C GLU A 134 -12.75 -2.67 8.20
N LEU A 135 -11.95 -3.16 7.27
CA LEU A 135 -10.53 -3.42 7.48
C LEU A 135 -9.73 -2.21 7.00
N LEU A 136 -9.11 -1.50 7.92
CA LEU A 136 -8.16 -0.43 7.66
C LEU A 136 -6.73 -0.94 7.62
N SER A 137 -5.90 -0.19 6.91
CA SER A 137 -4.50 -0.46 6.62
C SER A 137 -3.68 0.69 7.19
N SER A 138 -2.55 0.44 7.86
CA SER A 138 -1.75 1.52 8.44
C SER A 138 -1.15 2.45 7.39
N GLU A 139 -0.88 1.94 6.18
CA GLU A 139 -0.07 2.62 5.16
C GLU A 139 -0.79 2.69 3.81
N GLY A 140 -2.10 2.97 3.86
CA GLY A 140 -2.93 3.12 2.66
C GLY A 140 -3.21 1.81 1.93
N GLU A 141 -3.82 1.96 0.75
CA GLU A 141 -4.11 0.85 -0.15
C GLU A 141 -4.01 1.26 -1.63
N ILE A 142 -3.70 0.29 -2.48
CA ILE A 142 -3.75 0.44 -3.94
C ILE A 142 -4.81 -0.52 -4.47
N VAL A 143 -5.70 -0.01 -5.31
CA VAL A 143 -6.69 -0.82 -6.02
C VAL A 143 -6.31 -0.87 -7.49
N VAL A 144 -6.10 -2.07 -8.01
CA VAL A 144 -5.75 -2.32 -9.40
C VAL A 144 -6.89 -3.07 -10.07
N THR A 145 -7.49 -2.45 -11.08
CA THR A 145 -8.54 -3.07 -11.89
C THR A 145 -7.93 -3.55 -13.20
N MET A 146 -8.16 -4.82 -13.51
CA MET A 146 -7.67 -5.50 -14.71
C MET A 146 -8.71 -5.43 -15.84
N LYS A 147 -8.26 -5.63 -17.08
CA LYS A 147 -9.12 -5.64 -18.28
C LYS A 147 -10.19 -6.73 -18.29
N ASP A 148 -9.93 -7.86 -17.63
CA ASP A 148 -10.87 -8.97 -17.48
C ASP A 148 -11.92 -8.73 -16.37
N GLY A 149 -11.84 -7.60 -15.67
CA GLY A 149 -12.75 -7.21 -14.59
C GLY A 149 -12.33 -7.71 -13.21
N VAL A 150 -11.18 -8.39 -13.08
CA VAL A 150 -10.61 -8.70 -11.75
C VAL A 150 -10.11 -7.41 -11.10
N GLU A 151 -10.35 -7.29 -9.79
CA GLU A 151 -9.87 -6.17 -8.97
C GLU A 151 -9.00 -6.69 -7.83
N TYR A 152 -7.77 -6.19 -7.75
CA TYR A 152 -6.85 -6.44 -6.65
C TYR A 152 -6.88 -5.27 -5.69
N VAL A 153 -7.15 -5.52 -4.41
CA VAL A 153 -7.05 -4.52 -3.35
C VAL A 153 -5.86 -4.84 -2.48
N LEU A 154 -4.78 -4.10 -2.69
CA LEU A 154 -3.50 -4.25 -2.01
C LEU A 154 -3.44 -3.32 -0.80
N ARG A 155 -3.56 -3.87 0.41
CA ARG A 155 -3.48 -3.10 1.66
C ARG A 155 -2.11 -3.23 2.30
N PHE A 156 -1.46 -2.09 2.57
CA PHE A 156 -0.09 -2.04 3.08
C PHE A 156 -0.03 -1.88 4.60
N GLY A 157 0.48 -2.93 5.25
CA GLY A 157 0.72 -2.96 6.68
C GLY A 157 2.08 -2.41 7.08
N GLN A 158 2.51 -2.81 8.29
CA GLN A 158 3.80 -2.48 8.87
C GLN A 158 4.96 -3.20 8.16
N ILE A 159 6.17 -2.68 8.34
CA ILE A 159 7.41 -3.34 7.88
C ILE A 159 7.63 -4.60 8.73
N ALA A 160 7.80 -5.74 8.07
CA ALA A 160 8.11 -7.00 8.71
C ALA A 160 9.58 -7.00 9.19
N GLY A 161 9.79 -7.28 10.47
CA GLY A 161 11.12 -7.32 11.07
C GLY A 161 11.69 -5.95 11.48
N GLY A 162 11.04 -4.85 11.09
CA GLY A 162 11.36 -3.52 11.60
C GLY A 162 10.84 -3.38 13.04
N SER A 163 11.73 -3.14 13.99
CA SER A 163 11.32 -2.62 15.30
C SER A 163 10.60 -1.28 15.12
N GLU A 164 9.47 -1.10 15.81
CA GLU A 164 8.68 0.14 15.87
C GLU A 164 9.57 1.36 16.16
N ALA A 165 10.03 2.06 15.12
CA ALA A 165 10.79 3.29 15.27
C ALA A 165 10.62 4.14 14.01
N SER A 166 9.40 4.62 13.77
CA SER A 166 9.17 5.77 12.89
C SER A 166 7.86 6.44 13.29
N SER A 167 7.87 7.04 14.49
CA SER A 167 7.04 8.18 14.82
C SER A 167 7.97 9.29 15.32
N GLU A 168 7.80 10.47 14.71
CA GLU A 168 8.31 11.80 15.10
C GLU A 168 9.75 12.14 14.68
N GLY A 169 9.83 13.23 13.89
CA GLY A 169 11.08 13.76 13.35
C GLY A 169 11.74 14.82 14.20
N GLU A 170 12.97 15.16 13.83
CA GLU A 170 13.62 16.47 13.96
C GLU A 170 14.87 16.51 13.07
N GLU A 171 15.12 17.66 12.45
CA GLU A 171 16.15 17.93 11.44
C GLU A 171 17.56 18.17 12.04
N GLN A 172 18.59 17.50 11.45
CA GLN A 172 19.94 17.96 11.01
C GLN A 172 20.90 18.78 11.94
N PRO A 173 22.20 19.01 11.58
CA PRO A 173 23.15 18.35 10.65
C PRO A 173 24.58 18.16 11.26
N SER A 174 25.54 17.56 10.52
CA SER A 174 26.90 18.12 10.31
C SER A 174 27.81 17.23 9.43
N ASP A 175 28.77 17.92 8.81
CA ASP A 175 29.50 17.67 7.56
C ASP A 175 30.82 16.84 7.63
N GLU A 176 31.24 16.42 6.41
CA GLU A 176 32.62 16.30 5.86
C GLU A 176 33.61 15.14 6.21
N GLN A 177 33.60 14.12 5.34
CA GLN A 177 34.64 13.65 4.37
C GLN A 177 36.08 13.15 4.73
N LYS A 178 36.47 12.10 3.95
CA LYS A 178 37.81 11.51 3.59
C LYS A 178 38.34 10.37 4.47
N ASP A 179 38.95 9.28 3.99
CA ASP A 179 39.49 8.83 2.68
C ASP A 179 39.62 7.28 2.70
N LYS A 180 39.56 6.63 1.53
CA LYS A 180 39.70 5.17 1.25
C LYS A 180 41.19 4.70 1.32
N PRO A 181 41.57 3.39 1.34
CA PRO A 181 41.27 2.45 0.25
C PRO A 181 41.00 0.97 0.61
N GLU A 182 40.59 0.27 -0.45
CA GLU A 182 40.09 -1.10 -0.68
C GLU A 182 40.89 -2.29 -0.13
N GLU A 183 40.15 -3.32 0.30
CA GLU A 183 40.44 -4.72 -0.03
C GLU A 183 39.12 -5.43 -0.42
N GLU A 184 39.19 -6.20 -1.50
CA GLU A 184 38.10 -7.00 -2.09
C GLU A 184 37.71 -8.17 -1.18
N GLN A 185 36.43 -8.27 -0.82
CA GLN A 185 35.80 -9.56 -0.50
C GLN A 185 34.40 -9.61 -1.12
N ASP A 186 34.28 -10.57 -2.02
CA ASP A 186 33.07 -11.13 -2.59
C ASP A 186 32.19 -11.68 -1.47
N ASP A 187 31.14 -10.93 -1.11
CA ASP A 187 30.00 -11.47 -0.39
C ASP A 187 28.74 -10.91 -1.03
N SER A 188 27.87 -11.82 -1.44
CA SER A 188 26.57 -11.55 -2.00
C SER A 188 25.73 -10.74 -1.00
N GLU A 189 25.71 -9.42 -1.16
CA GLU A 189 24.71 -8.55 -0.56
C GLU A 189 23.36 -8.92 -1.20
N GLU A 190 22.67 -9.91 -0.62
CA GLU A 190 21.22 -9.85 -0.57
C GLU A 190 20.91 -8.48 0.02
N SER A 191 20.35 -7.57 -0.78
CA SER A 191 19.76 -6.37 -0.22
C SER A 191 18.82 -6.87 0.88
N GLU A 192 19.08 -6.48 2.14
CA GLU A 192 18.14 -6.71 3.24
C GLU A 192 16.89 -5.90 2.90
N GLY A 193 16.07 -6.46 2.01
CA GLY A 193 14.87 -5.86 1.50
C GLY A 193 13.94 -5.72 2.68
N LEU A 194 13.57 -4.48 2.98
CA LEU A 194 12.54 -4.17 3.96
C LEU A 194 11.24 -4.83 3.50
N ASN A 195 10.95 -6.01 4.06
CA ASN A 195 9.73 -6.74 3.77
C ASN A 195 8.56 -6.02 4.43
N ARG A 196 7.38 -6.08 3.82
CA ARG A 196 6.18 -5.44 4.35
C ARG A 196 5.02 -6.41 4.37
N TYR A 197 4.17 -6.31 5.39
CA TYR A 197 2.92 -7.05 5.42
C TYR A 197 1.96 -6.51 4.36
N LEU A 198 1.45 -7.41 3.53
CA LEU A 198 0.41 -7.11 2.56
C LEU A 198 -0.86 -7.88 2.92
N PHE A 199 -2.02 -7.22 2.86
CA PHE A 199 -3.31 -7.86 2.98
C PHE A 199 -4.07 -7.76 1.66
N VAL A 200 -4.34 -8.93 1.08
CA VAL A 200 -5.07 -9.14 -0.18
C VAL A 200 -6.19 -10.14 0.05
#